data_AF-S2FLH7-F1
#
_entry.id   AF-S2FLH7-F1
#
_cell.length_a   1.000
_cell.length_b   1.000
_cell.length_c   1.000
_cell.angle_alpha   90.00
_cell.angle_beta   90.00
_cell.angle_gamma   90.00
#
_symmetry.space_group_name_H-M   'P 1'
#
loop_
_entity.id
_entity.type
_entity.pdbx_description
1 polymer ?
#
loop_
_entity_poly.entity_id
_entity_poly.type
_entity_poly.pdbx_seq_one_letter_code
_entity_poly.pdbx_strand_id
1 'polypeptide(L)' 'MTVAQLRQAFYEKLHELENDYNVKHLKNVTLYVNPINEFGEEVVPRNKLGQQVNKLHSNGPYRSAAEDYKI' A
#
# COMPACT_ATOMS: atom_id res chain seq x y z
N MET A 1 -12.78 -4.37 9.52
CA MET A 1 -11.30 -4.38 9.59
C MET A 1 -10.83 -2.95 9.69
N THR A 2 -9.97 -2.63 10.66
CA THR A 2 -9.40 -1.28 10.79
C THR A 2 -8.11 -1.13 9.97
N VAL A 3 -7.68 0.10 9.73
CA VAL A 3 -6.38 0.38 9.09
C VAL A 3 -5.21 -0.20 9.90
N ALA A 4 -5.35 -0.27 11.23
CA ALA A 4 -4.32 -0.86 12.09
C ALA A 4 -4.19 -2.38 11.88
N GLN A 5 -5.32 -3.08 11.74
CA GLN A 5 -5.35 -4.52 11.42
C GLN A 5 -4.81 -4.77 10.01
N LEU A 6 -5.17 -3.93 9.04
CA LEU A 6 -4.65 -4.00 7.68
C LEU A 6 -3.11 -3.86 7.64
N ARG A 7 -2.56 -2.91 8.41
CA ARG A 7 -1.10 -2.75 8.54
C ARG A 7 -0.42 -4.00 9.08
N GLN A 8 -1.01 -4.64 10.09
CA GLN A 8 -0.49 -5.89 10.65
C GLN A 8 -0.53 -7.03 9.61
N ALA A 9 -1.65 -7.17 8.89
CA ALA A 9 -1.79 -8.17 7.83
C ALA A 9 -0.75 -7.96 6.71
N PHE A 10 -0.43 -6.72 6.34
CA PHE A 10 0.65 -6.45 5.38
C PHE A 10 2.02 -6.84 5.91
N TYR A 11 2.31 -6.53 7.17
CA TYR A 11 3.57 -6.93 7.77
C TYR A 11 3.77 -8.45 7.70
N GLU A 12 2.74 -9.22 8.08
CA GLU A 12 2.78 -10.69 8.03
C GLU A 12 3.02 -11.22 6.62
N LYS A 13 2.33 -10.67 5.62
CA LYS A 13 2.49 -11.10 4.22
C LYS A 13 3.84 -10.70 3.62
N LEU A 14 4.37 -9.54 3.97
CA LEU A 14 5.72 -9.14 3.56
C LEU A 14 6.78 -10.00 4.25
N HIS A 15 6.57 -10.37 5.51
CA HIS A 15 7.45 -11.27 6.24
C HIS A 15 7.47 -12.68 5.64
N GLU A 16 6.31 -13.19 5.21
CA GLU A 16 6.19 -14.45 4.46
C GLU A 16 6.97 -14.35 3.13
N LEU A 17 6.81 -13.25 2.38
CA LEU A 17 7.51 -13.00 1.11
C LEU A 17 9.04 -12.99 1.27
N GLU A 18 9.53 -12.43 2.38
CA GLU A 18 10.96 -12.37 2.69
C GLU A 18 11.52 -13.74 3.12
N ASN A 19 10.86 -14.43 4.05
CA ASN A 19 11.43 -15.64 4.68
C ASN A 19 11.10 -16.93 3.93
N ASP A 20 9.86 -17.07 3.46
CA ASP A 20 9.39 -18.33 2.87
C ASP A 20 9.71 -18.38 1.37
N TYR A 21 9.65 -17.22 0.70
CA TYR A 21 9.89 -17.09 -0.73
C TYR A 21 11.23 -16.44 -1.09
N ASN A 22 12.03 -16.00 -0.09
CA ASN A 22 13.36 -15.40 -0.27
C ASN A 22 13.37 -14.20 -1.25
N VAL A 23 12.27 -13.44 -1.31
CA VAL A 23 12.16 -12.26 -2.17
C VAL A 23 12.72 -11.05 -1.44
N LYS A 24 13.91 -10.60 -1.85
CA LYS A 24 14.65 -9.50 -1.19
C LYS A 24 14.42 -8.13 -1.83
N HIS A 25 13.96 -8.10 -3.08
CA HIS A 25 13.86 -6.88 -3.86
C HIS A 25 12.55 -6.85 -4.65
N LEU A 26 11.86 -5.72 -4.59
CA LEU A 26 10.63 -5.45 -5.31
C LEU A 26 10.86 -4.28 -6.28
N LYS A 27 10.37 -4.42 -7.51
CA LYS A 27 10.40 -3.32 -8.49
C LYS A 27 9.34 -2.28 -8.20
N ASN A 28 8.10 -2.72 -7.95
CA ASN A 28 6.98 -1.87 -7.57
C ASN A 28 5.99 -2.65 -6.68
N VAL A 29 5.12 -1.91 -5.99
CA VAL A 29 4.00 -2.47 -5.22
C VAL A 29 2.79 -1.54 -5.42
N THR A 30 1.64 -2.11 -5.78
CA THR A 30 0.37 -1.39 -5.85
C THR A 30 -0.60 -2.01 -4.86
N LEU A 31 -1.21 -1.17 -4.03
CA LEU A 31 -2.24 -1.60 -3.09
C LEU A 31 -3.60 -1.05 -3.50
N TYR A 32 -4.58 -1.94 -3.63
CA TYR A 32 -5.98 -1.61 -3.81
C TYR A 32 -6.72 -1.74 -2.48
N VAL A 33 -7.44 -0.69 -2.09
CA VAL A 33 -8.27 -0.67 -0.88
C VAL A 33 -9.67 -0.20 -1.24
N ASN A 34 -10.67 -0.90 -0.70
CA ASN A 34 -12.08 -0.52 -0.79
C ASN A 34 -12.55 -0.16 0.63
N PRO A 35 -12.41 1.11 1.05
CA PRO A 35 -12.73 1.52 2.40
C PRO A 35 -14.24 1.55 2.62
N ILE A 36 -14.65 1.08 3.79
CA ILE A 36 -16.04 1.09 4.26
C ILE A 36 -16.12 1.78 5.62
N ASN A 37 -17.29 2.33 5.95
CA ASN A 37 -17.57 2.85 7.28
C ASN A 37 -17.95 1.72 8.27
N GLU A 38 -18.26 2.09 9.51
CA GLU A 38 -18.67 1.13 10.54
C GLU A 38 -20.00 0.42 10.26
N PHE A 39 -20.81 0.95 9.33
CA PHE A 39 -22.08 0.38 8.88
C PHE A 39 -21.93 -0.47 7.61
N GLY A 40 -20.72 -0.57 7.04
CA GLY A 40 -20.46 -1.34 5.82
C GLY A 40 -20.71 -0.59 4.51
N GLU A 41 -20.98 0.70 4.58
CA GLU A 41 -21.19 1.55 3.40
C GLU A 41 -19.86 2.01 2.82
N GLU A 42 -19.80 2.18 1.50
CA GLU A 42 -18.59 2.62 0.80
C GLU A 42 -18.21 4.05 1.22
N VAL A 43 -16.92 4.25 1.50
CA VAL A 43 -16.36 5.55 1.84
C VAL A 43 -15.56 6.08 0.65
N VAL A 44 -15.84 7.31 0.24
CA VAL A 44 -15.04 8.01 -0.77
C VAL A 44 -14.02 8.91 -0.06
N PRO A 45 -12.71 8.58 -0.06
CA PRO A 45 -11.71 9.40 0.61
C PRO A 45 -11.59 10.77 -0.08
N ARG A 46 -11.44 11.84 0.72
CA ARG A 46 -11.24 13.21 0.23
C ARG A 46 -10.03 13.86 0.87
N ASN A 47 -9.32 14.69 0.11
CA ASN A 47 -8.19 15.46 0.62
C ASN A 47 -8.67 16.68 1.43
N LYS A 48 -7.73 17.46 1.98
CA LYS A 48 -8.03 18.68 2.76
C LYS A 48 -8.79 19.75 1.98
N LEU A 49 -8.76 19.69 0.65
CA LEU A 49 -9.46 20.60 -0.26
C LEU A 49 -10.83 20.04 -0.70
N GLY A 50 -11.26 18.90 -0.15
CA GLY A 50 -12.53 18.24 -0.48
C GLY A 50 -12.53 17.45 -1.78
N GLN A 51 -11.39 17.36 -2.48
CA GLN A 51 -11.26 16.61 -3.73
C GLN A 51 -11.14 15.11 -3.43
N GLN A 52 -11.78 14.29 -4.27
CA GLN A 52 -11.71 12.84 -4.16
C GLN A 52 -10.28 12.33 -4.36
N VAL A 53 -9.87 11.40 -3.50
CA VAL A 53 -8.58 10.73 -3.56
C VAL A 53 -8.78 9.33 -4.12
N ASN A 54 -8.38 9.14 -5.38
CA ASN A 54 -8.46 7.85 -6.06
C ASN A 54 -7.15 7.05 -5.99
N LYS A 55 -6.03 7.73 -5.72
CA LYS A 55 -4.71 7.11 -5.63
C LYS A 55 -3.91 7.80 -4.52
N LEU A 56 -3.22 6.98 -3.74
CA LEU A 56 -2.22 7.43 -2.78
C LEU A 56 -0.85 7.05 -3.32
N HIS A 57 0.02 8.05 -3.46
CA HIS A 57 1.40 7.85 -3.88
C HIS A 57 2.32 7.90 -2.65
N SER A 58 3.29 6.99 -2.59
CA SER A 58 4.36 7.11 -1.60
C SER A 58 5.32 8.22 -2.05
N ASN A 59 5.52 9.23 -1.22
CA ASN A 59 6.47 10.32 -1.46
C ASN A 59 7.83 10.08 -0.79
N GLY A 60 8.07 8.89 -0.24
CA GLY A 60 9.30 8.55 0.47
C GLY A 60 10.50 8.27 -0.47
N PRO A 61 11.72 8.09 0.09
CA PRO A 61 12.96 7.90 -0.69
C PRO A 61 13.08 6.51 -1.35
N TYR A 62 12.06 5.67 -1.21
CA TYR A 62 12.10 4.26 -1.61
C TYR A 62 11.85 4.12 -3.11
N ARG A 63 12.92 4.27 -3.89
CA ARG A 63 12.95 3.97 -5.33
C ARG A 63 13.77 2.72 -5.59
N SER A 64 13.35 1.94 -6.58
CA SER A 64 14.15 0.80 -7.02
C SER A 64 15.37 1.34 -7.77
N ALA A 65 16.57 0.98 -7.33
CA ALA A 65 17.81 1.36 -8.04
C ALA A 65 17.79 0.87 -9.51
N ALA A 66 17.06 -0.20 -9.82
CA ALA A 66 16.90 -0.68 -11.20
C ALA A 66 16.19 0.34 -12.12
N GLU A 67 15.31 1.19 -11.58
CA GLU A 67 14.71 2.28 -12.35
C GLU A 67 15.74 3.37 -12.69
N ASP A 68 16.69 3.63 -11.80
CA ASP A 68 17.77 4.60 -12.03
C ASP A 68 18.78 4.09 -13.08
N TYR A 69 19.03 2.78 -13.08
CA TYR A 69 19.97 2.15 -14.02
C TYR A 69 19.32 1.65 -15.33
N LYS A 70 17.99 1.80 -15.51
CA LYS A 70 17.21 1.31 -16.66
C LYS A 70 17.45 -0.18 -16.99
N ILE A 71 17.51 -1.02 -15.95
CA ILE A 71 17.71 -2.47 -16.06
C ILE A 71 16.41 -3.22 -15.78
#